data_AF-A0A933NHH2-F1
#
_entry.id   AF-A0A933NHH2-F1
#
_cell.length_a   1.000
_cell.length_b   1.000
_cell.length_c   1.000
_cell.angle_alpha   90.00
_cell.angle_beta   90.00
_cell.angle_gamma   90.00
#
_symmetry.space_group_name_H-M   'P 1'
#
loop_
_entity.id
_entity.type
_entity.pdbx_description
1 polymer ?
#
loop_
_entity_poly.entity_id
_entity_poly.type
_entity_poly.pdbx_seq_one_letter_code
_entity_poly.pdbx_strand_id
1 'polypeptide(L)'
;MKLPDPADAATGFEVSIVYEGEEVFHGKSLPAPAEGPEAAPGGAPTKLALPLLRGRNEVTVRTLTSPARETTFPIFYKTALRDWIESILKALIILVLIQFFVVQTFYIPTASMELTLRPGDYIMVEKVSYLFTSPSRGDVVVFQFPEDPRKDFIKRMVARERDTLEVIRKRLIVNGRELVEPYTVHMDRSEDPLGQPQYRPYRDFFGPMQVPDRSIFVMGDNRDKSHDSRMWGHLPLFRLKGKAFLVYWPFRQFGLIRHEHGPFKDLGKTPP
;
A
#
# COMPACT_ATOMS: atom_id res chain seq x y z
N MET A 1 36.02 -12.12 13.32
CA MET A 1 36.98 -12.32 12.22
C MET A 1 38.29 -11.73 12.67
N LYS A 2 39.30 -12.56 12.95
CA LYS A 2 40.61 -12.07 13.41
C LYS A 2 41.44 -11.85 12.15
N LEU A 3 41.50 -10.60 11.68
CA LEU A 3 42.50 -10.20 10.71
C LEU A 3 43.90 -10.56 11.26
N PRO A 4 44.87 -10.90 10.41
CA PRO A 4 46.25 -11.12 10.86
C PRO A 4 46.71 -9.94 11.72
N ASP A 5 47.49 -10.25 12.77
CA ASP A 5 47.93 -9.28 13.76
C ASP A 5 48.78 -8.20 13.05
N PRO A 6 48.58 -6.89 13.29
CA PRO A 6 49.39 -5.84 12.67
C PRO A 6 50.91 -6.00 12.87
N ALA A 7 51.36 -6.81 13.83
CA ALA A 7 52.76 -7.21 13.97
C ALA A 7 53.30 -8.05 12.79
N ASP A 8 52.44 -8.79 12.08
CA ASP A 8 52.79 -9.55 10.87
C ASP A 8 52.86 -8.65 9.61
N ALA A 9 52.51 -7.36 9.71
CA ALA A 9 52.54 -6.42 8.60
C ALA A 9 53.97 -6.05 8.13
N ALA A 10 54.99 -6.36 8.94
CA ALA A 10 56.40 -6.20 8.58
C ALA A 10 56.94 -7.35 7.71
N THR A 11 56.15 -8.42 7.51
CA THR A 11 56.51 -9.59 6.71
C THR A 11 55.74 -9.60 5.40
N GLY A 12 56.44 -9.91 4.30
CA GLY A 12 55.82 -9.99 2.98
C GLY A 12 54.69 -11.02 2.92
N PHE A 13 53.85 -10.90 1.91
CA PHE A 13 52.71 -11.79 1.69
C PHE A 13 52.57 -12.12 0.20
N GLU A 14 52.06 -13.31 -0.08
CA GLU A 14 51.63 -13.75 -1.41
C GLU A 14 50.11 -13.79 -1.44
N VAL A 15 49.52 -13.34 -2.55
CA VAL A 15 48.09 -13.42 -2.82
C VAL A 15 47.89 -14.14 -4.13
N SER A 16 47.09 -15.19 -4.12
CA SER A 16 46.58 -15.83 -5.34
C SER A 16 45.07 -15.70 -5.41
N ILE A 17 44.55 -15.58 -6.63
CA ILE A 17 43.12 -15.59 -6.91
C ILE A 17 42.83 -16.76 -7.82
N VAL A 18 41.95 -17.65 -7.38
CA VAL A 18 41.42 -18.75 -8.18
C VAL A 18 40.00 -18.41 -8.59
N TYR A 19 39.71 -18.55 -9.88
CA TYR A 19 38.37 -18.36 -10.46
C TYR A 19 38.04 -19.60 -11.30
N GLU A 20 36.88 -20.22 -11.05
CA GLU A 20 36.46 -21.46 -11.72
C GLU A 20 37.49 -22.61 -11.69
N GLY A 21 38.35 -22.65 -10.67
CA GLY A 21 39.38 -23.68 -10.51
C GLY A 21 40.71 -23.35 -11.19
N GLU A 22 40.83 -22.21 -11.87
CA GLU A 22 42.08 -21.73 -12.48
C GLU A 22 42.64 -20.53 -11.72
N GLU A 23 43.96 -20.50 -11.50
CA GLU A 23 44.64 -19.34 -10.92
C GLU A 23 44.70 -18.21 -11.95
N VAL A 24 43.95 -17.14 -11.70
CA VAL A 24 43.81 -15.99 -12.61
C VAL A 24 44.70 -14.81 -12.21
N PHE A 25 45.24 -14.83 -10.99
CA PHE A 25 46.14 -13.80 -10.50
C PHE A 25 47.07 -14.37 -9.43
N HIS A 26 48.36 -14.03 -9.54
CA HIS A 26 49.38 -14.28 -8.53
C HIS A 26 50.16 -12.99 -8.28
N GLY A 27 50.21 -12.53 -7.03
CA GLY A 27 50.91 -11.31 -6.66
C GLY A 27 51.68 -11.49 -5.36
N LYS A 28 52.86 -10.87 -5.27
CA LYS A 28 53.70 -10.90 -4.07
C LYS A 28 54.04 -9.50 -3.62
N SER A 29 53.89 -9.23 -2.33
CA SER A 29 54.44 -8.07 -1.66
C SER A 29 55.65 -8.54 -0.85
N LEU A 30 56.82 -8.04 -1.21
CA LEU A 30 58.03 -8.23 -0.41
C LEU A 30 58.11 -7.14 0.65
N PRO A 31 58.65 -7.44 1.85
CA PRO A 31 58.88 -6.41 2.85
C PRO A 31 59.85 -5.37 2.29
N ALA A 32 59.64 -4.09 2.63
CA ALA A 32 60.58 -3.04 2.27
C ALA A 32 61.97 -3.38 2.85
N PRO A 33 63.08 -3.15 2.11
CA PRO A 33 64.41 -3.36 2.65
C PRO A 33 64.57 -2.56 3.94
N ALA A 34 65.14 -3.18 4.97
CA ALA A 34 65.36 -2.55 6.26
C ALA A 34 66.38 -1.40 6.11
N GLU A 35 65.90 -0.17 5.92
CA GLU A 35 66.75 1.01 5.97
C GLU A 35 67.04 1.36 7.44
N GLY A 36 68.15 0.81 7.94
CA GLY A 36 68.82 1.28 9.15
C GLY A 36 68.21 0.84 10.50
N PRO A 37 68.97 1.03 11.60
CA PRO A 37 68.64 0.49 12.93
C PRO A 37 67.49 1.21 13.65
N GLU A 38 66.72 2.06 12.98
CA GLU A 38 65.69 2.92 13.59
C GLU A 38 64.33 2.87 12.86
N ALA A 39 64.05 1.79 12.11
CA ALA A 39 62.76 1.61 11.44
C ALA A 39 61.64 1.40 12.47
N ALA A 40 60.72 2.37 12.54
CA ALA A 40 59.52 2.31 13.39
C ALA A 40 58.68 1.05 13.08
N PRO A 41 58.09 0.39 14.09
CA PRO A 41 57.26 -0.79 13.88
C PRO A 41 55.94 -0.36 13.22
N GLY A 42 55.89 -0.45 11.90
CA GLY A 42 54.68 -0.12 11.13
C GLY A 42 55.01 0.48 9.77
N GLY A 43 55.55 -0.33 8.86
CA GLY A 43 55.64 0.04 7.45
C GLY A 43 54.26 0.39 6.88
N ALA A 44 54.22 1.32 5.92
CA ALA A 44 52.96 1.74 5.31
C ALA A 44 52.21 0.52 4.72
N PRO A 45 50.88 0.42 4.90
CA PRO A 45 50.12 -0.72 4.42
C PRO A 45 50.26 -0.85 2.89
N THR A 46 50.79 -1.98 2.44
CA THR A 46 50.92 -2.24 0.99
C THR A 46 49.55 -2.53 0.40
N LYS A 47 49.14 -1.75 -0.59
CA LYS A 47 47.89 -1.97 -1.34
C LYS A 47 48.20 -2.78 -2.59
N LEU A 48 47.54 -3.94 -2.73
CA LEU A 48 47.59 -4.74 -3.96
C LEU A 48 46.23 -4.65 -4.65
N ALA A 49 46.20 -4.20 -5.90
CA ALA A 49 44.98 -4.21 -6.71
C ALA A 49 44.69 -5.64 -7.17
N LEU A 50 43.52 -6.17 -6.81
CA LEU A 50 43.09 -7.52 -7.16
C LEU A 50 42.09 -7.46 -8.31
N PRO A 51 42.38 -8.05 -9.49
CA PRO A 51 41.44 -8.10 -10.61
C PRO A 51 40.39 -9.18 -10.35
N LEU A 52 39.31 -8.81 -9.67
CA LEU A 52 38.20 -9.73 -9.40
C LEU A 52 37.37 -9.98 -10.67
N LEU A 53 37.15 -11.25 -10.99
CA LEU A 53 36.30 -11.67 -12.09
C LEU A 53 34.84 -11.81 -11.64
N ARG A 54 33.91 -11.78 -12.59
CA ARG A 54 32.47 -11.85 -12.30
C ARG A 54 32.12 -13.21 -11.69
N GLY A 55 31.59 -13.23 -10.47
CA GLY A 55 31.20 -14.48 -9.80
C GLY A 55 32.03 -14.73 -8.54
N ARG A 56 32.30 -16.00 -8.23
CA ARG A 56 33.05 -16.41 -7.04
C ARG A 56 34.54 -16.41 -7.37
N ASN A 57 35.29 -15.54 -6.71
CA ASN A 57 36.75 -15.56 -6.69
C ASN A 57 37.18 -16.14 -5.35
N GLU A 58 38.05 -17.12 -5.35
CA GLU A 58 38.69 -17.60 -4.14
C GLU A 58 40.01 -16.86 -3.98
N VAL A 59 40.09 -16.02 -2.96
CA VAL A 59 41.29 -15.24 -2.67
C VAL A 59 42.03 -15.94 -1.55
N THR A 60 43.25 -16.37 -1.85
CA THR A 60 44.16 -17.01 -0.91
C THR A 60 45.26 -16.03 -0.55
N VAL A 61 45.41 -15.74 0.74
CA VAL A 61 46.50 -14.90 1.26
C VAL A 61 47.43 -15.78 2.08
N ARG A 62 48.70 -15.81 1.69
CA ARG A 62 49.77 -16.57 2.36
C ARG A 62 50.80 -15.62 2.94
N THR A 63 51.01 -15.68 4.26
CA THR A 63 52.09 -14.91 4.92
C THR A 63 53.44 -15.58 4.69
N LEU A 64 54.49 -14.78 4.47
CA LEU A 64 55.87 -15.26 4.33
C LEU A 64 56.61 -15.41 5.67
N THR A 65 55.87 -15.47 6.78
CA THR A 65 56.37 -15.72 8.14
C THR A 65 56.79 -17.19 8.32
N SER A 66 57.58 -17.49 9.36
CA SER A 66 57.80 -18.87 9.81
C SER A 66 57.19 -19.04 11.22
N PRO A 67 56.10 -19.82 11.37
CA PRO A 67 55.42 -20.61 10.35
C PRO A 67 54.58 -19.76 9.38
N ALA A 68 54.46 -20.22 8.14
CA ALA A 68 53.61 -19.59 7.13
C ALA A 68 52.14 -19.86 7.47
N ARG A 69 51.28 -18.84 7.33
CA ARG A 69 49.83 -18.98 7.49
C ARG A 69 49.15 -18.69 6.16
N GLU A 70 48.21 -19.55 5.80
CA GLU A 70 47.40 -19.42 4.60
C GLU A 70 45.93 -19.23 4.99
N THR A 71 45.28 -18.24 4.40
CA THR A 71 43.86 -17.96 4.62
C THR A 71 43.17 -17.78 3.27
N THR A 72 42.22 -18.66 2.97
CA THR A 72 41.39 -18.58 1.76
C THR A 72 40.01 -18.08 2.12
N PHE A 73 39.50 -17.10 1.37
CA PHE A 73 38.13 -16.62 1.52
C PHE A 73 37.50 -16.29 0.16
N PRO A 74 36.19 -16.57 0.01
CA PRO A 74 35.49 -16.26 -1.22
C PRO A 74 35.11 -14.77 -1.29
N ILE A 75 35.35 -14.13 -2.43
CA ILE A 75 34.81 -12.82 -2.79
C ILE A 75 33.85 -12.99 -3.97
N PHE A 76 32.59 -12.61 -3.75
CA PHE A 76 31.59 -12.57 -4.81
C PHE A 76 31.55 -11.19 -5.44
N TYR A 77 31.99 -11.08 -6.69
CA TYR A 77 31.92 -9.83 -7.44
C TYR A 77 30.77 -9.91 -8.46
N LYS A 78 29.72 -9.12 -8.23
CA LYS A 78 28.67 -8.85 -9.23
C LYS A 78 29.00 -7.52 -9.91
N THR A 79 28.58 -7.38 -11.17
CA THR A 79 28.67 -6.07 -11.83
C THR A 79 27.72 -5.09 -11.14
N ALA A 80 28.20 -3.88 -10.82
CA ALA A 80 27.39 -2.86 -10.17
C ALA A 80 26.03 -2.65 -10.87
N LEU A 81 26.01 -2.68 -12.20
CA LEU A 81 24.80 -2.60 -13.01
C LEU A 81 23.76 -3.69 -12.68
N ARG A 82 24.19 -4.95 -12.45
CA ARG A 82 23.29 -6.05 -12.11
C ARG A 82 22.65 -5.85 -10.73
N ASP A 83 23.43 -5.36 -9.76
CA ASP A 83 22.91 -5.10 -8.41
C ASP A 83 21.87 -3.98 -8.41
N TRP A 84 22.11 -2.93 -9.20
CA TRP A 84 21.12 -1.87 -9.43
C TRP A 84 19.85 -2.44 -10.09
N ILE A 85 19.98 -3.23 -11.15
CA ILE A 85 18.84 -3.84 -11.84
C ILE A 85 18.05 -4.77 -10.91
N GLU A 86 18.72 -5.65 -10.16
CA GLU A 86 18.06 -6.56 -9.21
C GLU A 86 17.31 -5.77 -8.12
N SER A 87 17.87 -4.67 -7.65
CA SER A 87 17.24 -3.82 -6.63
C SER A 87 16.02 -3.07 -7.17
N ILE A 88 16.13 -2.47 -8.36
CA ILE A 88 15.03 -1.80 -9.05
C ILE A 88 13.91 -2.79 -9.34
N LEU A 89 14.25 -3.99 -9.82
CA LEU A 89 13.27 -5.03 -10.11
C LEU A 89 12.51 -5.45 -8.86
N LYS A 90 13.20 -5.66 -7.73
CA LYS A 90 12.56 -5.97 -6.44
C LYS A 90 11.64 -4.84 -5.98
N ALA A 91 12.09 -3.59 -6.08
CA ALA A 91 11.29 -2.43 -5.72
C ALA A 91 10.03 -2.31 -6.60
N LEU A 92 10.15 -2.57 -7.90
CA LEU A 92 9.01 -2.59 -8.83
C LEU A 92 8.02 -3.71 -8.49
N ILE A 93 8.49 -4.92 -8.20
CA ILE A 93 7.64 -6.03 -7.78
C ILE A 93 6.89 -5.66 -6.49
N ILE A 94 7.58 -5.12 -5.48
CA ILE A 94 6.95 -4.68 -4.23
C ILE A 94 5.89 -3.60 -4.50
N LEU A 95 6.20 -2.61 -5.35
CA LEU A 95 5.25 -1.56 -5.72
C LEU A 95 4.00 -2.13 -6.40
N VAL A 96 4.18 -3.06 -7.34
CA VAL A 96 3.07 -3.75 -8.01
C VAL A 96 2.22 -4.51 -6.98
N LEU A 97 2.83 -5.26 -6.07
CA LEU A 97 2.10 -5.97 -5.02
C LEU A 97 1.31 -5.02 -4.12
N ILE A 98 1.90 -3.88 -3.72
CA ILE A 98 1.21 -2.87 -2.92
C ILE A 98 0.00 -2.30 -3.67
N GLN A 99 0.15 -1.98 -4.97
CA GLN A 99 -0.93 -1.43 -5.79
C GLN A 99 -2.08 -2.43 -6.03
N PHE A 100 -1.75 -3.71 -6.20
CA PHE A 100 -2.77 -4.74 -6.42
C PHE A 100 -3.48 -5.13 -5.12
N PHE A 101 -2.75 -5.29 -4.00
CA PHE A 101 -3.29 -5.92 -2.79
C PHE A 101 -3.56 -4.97 -1.63
N VAL A 102 -2.93 -3.79 -1.58
CA VAL A 102 -2.97 -2.94 -0.37
C VAL A 102 -3.72 -1.64 -0.63
N VAL A 103 -3.25 -0.84 -1.59
CA VAL A 103 -3.79 0.50 -1.87
C VAL A 103 -4.03 0.67 -3.37
N GLN A 104 -5.15 1.27 -3.75
CA GLN A 104 -5.45 1.64 -5.12
C GLN A 104 -5.92 3.10 -5.19
N THR A 105 -5.56 3.81 -6.26
CA THR A 105 -5.96 5.21 -6.48
C THR A 105 -7.15 5.32 -7.42
N PHE A 106 -8.06 6.27 -7.16
CA PHE A 106 -9.21 6.56 -8.01
C PHE A 106 -9.40 8.05 -8.24
N TYR A 107 -9.91 8.41 -9.42
CA TYR A 107 -10.35 9.77 -9.75
C TYR A 107 -11.86 9.90 -9.54
N ILE A 108 -12.32 11.03 -9.01
CA ILE A 108 -13.74 11.31 -8.75
C ILE A 108 -14.32 12.23 -9.84
N PRO A 109 -15.14 11.72 -10.77
CA PRO A 109 -15.70 12.53 -11.86
C PRO A 109 -17.06 13.18 -11.54
N THR A 110 -17.74 12.81 -10.44
CA THR A 110 -19.13 13.23 -10.16
C THR A 110 -19.31 13.81 -8.76
N ALA A 111 -20.35 14.63 -8.60
CA ALA A 111 -20.74 15.27 -7.34
C ALA A 111 -21.71 14.42 -6.49
N SER A 112 -21.74 13.09 -6.69
CA SER A 112 -22.67 12.19 -5.97
C SER A 112 -22.31 12.03 -4.49
N MET A 113 -21.07 12.37 -4.12
CA MET A 113 -20.53 12.33 -2.76
C MET A 113 -20.23 13.74 -2.23
N GLU A 114 -20.95 14.77 -2.71
CA GLU A 114 -20.75 16.17 -2.30
C GLU A 114 -20.66 16.35 -0.77
N LEU A 115 -19.89 17.34 -0.31
CA LEU A 115 -19.37 17.54 1.06
C LEU A 115 -18.28 16.56 1.51
N THR A 116 -18.35 15.30 1.09
CA THR A 116 -17.32 14.30 1.41
C THR A 116 -16.23 14.24 0.35
N LEU A 117 -16.61 14.27 -0.93
CA LEU A 117 -15.73 14.23 -2.10
C LEU A 117 -16.29 15.14 -3.19
N ARG A 118 -15.39 15.81 -3.92
CA ARG A 118 -15.74 16.73 -5.00
C ARG A 118 -15.26 16.20 -6.34
N PRO A 119 -15.94 16.57 -7.45
CA PRO A 119 -15.40 16.34 -8.78
C PRO A 119 -13.98 16.90 -8.90
N GLY A 120 -13.05 16.09 -9.39
CA GLY A 120 -11.64 16.46 -9.50
C GLY A 120 -10.72 15.82 -8.45
N ASP A 121 -11.30 15.22 -7.40
CA ASP A 121 -10.52 14.58 -6.34
C ASP A 121 -9.83 13.30 -6.83
N TYR A 122 -8.61 13.09 -6.37
CA TYR A 122 -7.92 11.81 -6.43
C TYR A 122 -7.81 11.25 -5.03
N ILE A 123 -8.28 10.02 -4.88
CA ILE A 123 -8.38 9.33 -3.59
C ILE A 123 -7.52 8.08 -3.56
N MET A 124 -7.15 7.67 -2.35
CA MET A 124 -6.59 6.37 -2.06
C MET A 124 -7.63 5.49 -1.35
N VAL A 125 -7.65 4.23 -1.75
CA VAL A 125 -8.57 3.20 -1.25
C VAL A 125 -7.73 2.05 -0.72
N GLU A 126 -7.98 1.65 0.51
CA GLU A 126 -7.35 0.51 1.14
C GLU A 126 -8.22 -0.75 0.98
N LYS A 127 -7.57 -1.89 0.78
CA LYS A 127 -8.22 -3.19 0.54
C LYS A 127 -8.10 -4.14 1.74
N VAL A 128 -7.19 -3.83 2.66
CA VAL A 128 -6.71 -4.77 3.68
C VAL A 128 -7.71 -4.93 4.80
N SER A 129 -8.40 -3.86 5.23
CA SER A 129 -9.34 -3.94 6.34
C SER A 129 -10.46 -4.94 6.05
N TYR A 130 -10.93 -5.01 4.81
CA TYR A 130 -12.01 -5.91 4.40
C TYR A 130 -11.58 -7.37 4.21
N LEU A 131 -10.29 -7.68 4.37
CA LEU A 131 -9.81 -9.06 4.50
C LEU A 131 -10.02 -9.62 5.91
N PHE A 132 -10.09 -8.75 6.92
CA PHE A 132 -10.15 -9.13 8.34
C PHE A 132 -11.44 -8.71 9.03
N THR A 133 -12.12 -7.69 8.50
CA THR A 133 -13.31 -7.09 9.11
C THR A 133 -14.41 -6.87 8.08
N SER A 134 -15.67 -7.02 8.49
CA SER A 134 -16.79 -6.70 7.60
C SER A 134 -16.97 -5.19 7.45
N PRO A 135 -17.44 -4.71 6.28
CA PRO A 135 -17.79 -3.31 6.09
C PRO A 135 -18.79 -2.82 7.14
N SER A 136 -18.55 -1.62 7.63
CA SER A 136 -19.36 -1.01 8.68
C SER A 136 -20.22 0.11 8.11
N ARG A 137 -21.44 0.27 8.65
CA ARG A 137 -22.29 1.41 8.28
C ARG A 137 -21.56 2.73 8.54
N GLY A 138 -21.67 3.66 7.60
CA GLY A 138 -20.92 4.90 7.58
C GLY A 138 -19.61 4.83 6.79
N ASP A 139 -19.13 3.64 6.41
CA ASP A 139 -17.96 3.49 5.55
C ASP A 139 -18.19 4.12 4.18
N VAL A 140 -17.16 4.76 3.63
CA VAL A 140 -17.15 5.25 2.25
C VAL A 140 -16.36 4.24 1.44
N VAL A 141 -17.04 3.59 0.50
CA VAL A 141 -16.54 2.39 -0.16
C VAL A 141 -16.49 2.55 -1.66
N VAL A 142 -15.45 1.97 -2.27
CA VAL A 142 -15.34 1.80 -3.71
C VAL A 142 -15.69 0.38 -4.08
N PHE A 143 -16.48 0.23 -5.14
CA PHE A 143 -16.96 -1.06 -5.62
C PHE A 143 -17.18 -1.04 -7.12
N GLN A 144 -17.18 -2.24 -7.69
CA GLN A 144 -17.54 -2.46 -9.07
C GLN A 144 -19.06 -2.34 -9.23
N PHE A 145 -19.52 -1.46 -10.13
CA PHE A 145 -20.93 -1.22 -10.35
C PHE A 145 -21.67 -2.51 -10.80
N PRO A 146 -22.77 -2.91 -10.12
CA PRO A 146 -23.45 -4.17 -10.41
C PRO A 146 -23.92 -4.34 -11.86
N GLU A 147 -24.51 -3.30 -12.46
CA GLU A 147 -25.10 -3.36 -13.81
C GLU A 147 -24.07 -3.22 -14.94
N ASP A 148 -22.96 -2.49 -14.71
CA ASP A 148 -21.83 -2.41 -15.64
C ASP A 148 -20.50 -2.60 -14.90
N PRO A 149 -19.97 -3.84 -14.85
CA PRO A 149 -18.74 -4.17 -14.14
C PRO A 149 -17.47 -3.44 -14.63
N ARG A 150 -17.54 -2.72 -15.76
CA ARG A 150 -16.42 -1.92 -16.26
C ARG A 150 -16.29 -0.58 -15.54
N LYS A 151 -17.29 -0.21 -14.72
CA LYS A 151 -17.33 1.06 -13.99
C LYS A 151 -17.16 0.82 -12.50
N ASP A 152 -16.40 1.72 -11.87
CA ASP A 152 -16.23 1.77 -10.42
C ASP A 152 -17.00 2.94 -9.83
N PHE A 153 -17.71 2.68 -8.74
CA PHE A 153 -18.52 3.65 -8.04
C PHE A 153 -18.01 3.81 -6.61
N ILE A 154 -18.18 5.02 -6.07
CA ILE A 154 -17.93 5.34 -4.67
C ILE A 154 -19.23 5.83 -4.01
N LYS A 155 -19.59 5.24 -2.87
CA LYS A 155 -20.80 5.56 -2.09
C LYS A 155 -20.57 5.32 -0.60
N ARG A 156 -21.46 5.83 0.24
CA ARG A 156 -21.48 5.52 1.68
C ARG A 156 -22.35 4.31 1.95
N MET A 157 -21.84 3.36 2.70
CA MET A 157 -22.62 2.22 3.20
C MET A 157 -23.59 2.68 4.28
N VAL A 158 -24.88 2.43 4.10
CA VAL A 158 -25.93 2.82 5.06
C VAL A 158 -26.59 1.64 5.75
N ALA A 159 -26.59 0.46 5.12
CA ALA A 159 -27.17 -0.75 5.69
C ALA A 159 -26.31 -1.97 5.32
N ARG A 160 -26.30 -2.97 6.19
CA ARG A 160 -25.63 -4.27 6.00
C ARG A 160 -26.66 -5.38 5.84
N GLU A 161 -26.20 -6.59 5.60
CA GLU A 161 -27.04 -7.78 5.54
C GLU A 161 -28.09 -7.82 6.68
N ARG A 162 -29.32 -8.19 6.31
CA ARG A 162 -30.50 -8.31 7.17
C ARG A 162 -31.06 -7.02 7.76
N ASP A 163 -30.40 -5.88 7.55
CA ASP A 163 -31.05 -4.61 7.86
C ASP A 163 -32.26 -4.39 6.98
N THR A 164 -33.30 -3.79 7.55
CA THR A 164 -34.43 -3.26 6.79
C THR A 164 -34.26 -1.76 6.63
N LEU A 165 -34.40 -1.25 5.41
CA LEU A 165 -34.31 0.18 5.13
C LEU A 165 -35.52 0.67 4.36
N GLU A 166 -35.93 1.91 4.64
CA GLU A 166 -36.93 2.64 3.90
C GLU A 166 -36.54 4.13 3.84
N VAL A 167 -36.99 4.81 2.81
CA VAL A 167 -36.87 6.27 2.70
C VAL A 167 -38.28 6.83 2.67
N ILE A 168 -38.58 7.76 3.55
CA ILE A 168 -39.90 8.43 3.61
C ILE A 168 -39.66 9.93 3.64
N ARG A 169 -40.14 10.63 2.60
CA ARG A 169 -39.98 12.09 2.46
C ARG A 169 -38.52 12.51 2.65
N LYS A 170 -37.61 11.88 1.90
CA LYS A 170 -36.15 12.10 1.93
C LYS A 170 -35.43 11.64 3.21
N ARG A 171 -36.13 11.16 4.23
CA ARG A 171 -35.53 10.69 5.48
C ARG A 171 -35.26 9.20 5.42
N LEU A 172 -34.04 8.80 5.74
CA LEU A 172 -33.63 7.40 5.77
C LEU A 172 -33.98 6.79 7.12
N ILE A 173 -34.69 5.68 7.08
CA ILE A 173 -35.05 4.88 8.24
C ILE A 173 -34.37 3.52 8.08
N VAL A 174 -33.62 3.09 9.09
CA VAL A 174 -32.95 1.79 9.12
C VAL A 174 -33.37 1.05 10.38
N ASN A 175 -33.82 -0.18 10.24
CA ASN A 175 -34.35 -1.03 11.32
C ASN A 175 -35.42 -0.29 12.16
N GLY A 176 -36.30 0.46 11.49
CA GLY A 176 -37.38 1.22 12.12
C GLY A 176 -36.95 2.52 12.82
N ARG A 177 -35.67 2.91 12.73
CA ARG A 177 -35.15 4.15 13.32
C ARG A 177 -34.76 5.14 12.24
N GLU A 178 -35.31 6.35 12.32
CA GLU A 178 -34.87 7.46 11.47
C GLU A 178 -33.42 7.83 11.79
N LEU A 179 -32.60 7.97 10.75
CA LEU A 179 -31.21 8.34 10.87
C LEU A 179 -31.04 9.86 10.70
N VAL A 180 -30.28 10.45 11.62
CA VAL A 180 -29.78 11.83 11.46
C VAL A 180 -28.46 11.77 10.70
N GLU A 181 -28.44 12.32 9.49
CA GLU A 181 -27.35 12.15 8.53
C GLU A 181 -26.61 13.47 8.27
N PRO A 182 -25.73 13.93 9.17
CA PRO A 182 -25.08 15.24 9.06
C PRO A 182 -24.13 15.35 7.85
N TYR A 183 -23.83 14.21 7.20
CA TYR A 183 -22.96 14.11 6.03
C TYR A 183 -23.71 14.22 4.70
N THR A 184 -25.05 14.33 4.68
CA THR A 184 -25.82 14.38 3.43
C THR A 184 -26.12 15.80 2.98
N VAL A 185 -26.29 15.96 1.66
CA VAL A 185 -26.85 17.16 1.06
C VAL A 185 -28.17 16.83 0.38
N HIS A 186 -29.16 17.67 0.63
CA HIS A 186 -30.41 17.74 -0.12
C HIS A 186 -30.43 19.07 -0.89
N MET A 187 -29.92 19.08 -2.12
CA MET A 187 -29.86 20.26 -2.98
C MET A 187 -31.23 20.68 -3.49
N ASP A 188 -32.14 19.72 -3.65
CA ASP A 188 -33.50 19.96 -4.07
C ASP A 188 -34.35 20.37 -2.87
N ARG A 189 -34.49 21.67 -2.69
CA ARG A 189 -35.34 22.28 -1.66
C ARG A 189 -36.83 22.24 -1.99
N SER A 190 -37.22 21.67 -3.14
CA SER A 190 -38.63 21.36 -3.35
C SER A 190 -39.01 20.26 -2.34
N GLU A 191 -39.54 20.71 -1.21
CA GLU A 191 -40.66 20.06 -0.59
C GLU A 191 -41.88 20.55 -1.35
N ASP A 192 -42.68 19.65 -1.90
CA ASP A 192 -43.83 20.08 -2.69
C ASP A 192 -44.71 21.05 -1.87
N PRO A 193 -44.90 22.31 -2.30
CA PRO A 193 -45.65 23.31 -1.52
C PRO A 193 -47.11 22.96 -1.29
N LEU A 194 -47.65 21.99 -2.05
CA LEU A 194 -49.04 21.54 -2.01
C LEU A 194 -49.21 20.21 -1.26
N GLY A 195 -48.13 19.64 -0.70
CA GLY A 195 -48.16 18.31 -0.08
C GLY A 195 -48.51 17.18 -1.06
N GLN A 196 -48.50 17.47 -2.37
CA GLN A 196 -48.68 16.49 -3.41
C GLN A 196 -47.32 15.88 -3.73
N PRO A 197 -47.11 14.57 -3.56
CA PRO A 197 -45.86 13.96 -3.95
C PRO A 197 -45.69 14.19 -5.45
N GLN A 198 -44.82 15.13 -5.84
CA GLN A 198 -44.17 15.06 -7.15
C GLN A 198 -43.37 13.76 -7.07
N TYR A 199 -44.02 12.67 -7.49
CA TYR A 199 -43.59 11.31 -7.26
C TYR A 199 -42.21 11.17 -7.91
N ARG A 200 -41.16 11.30 -7.09
CA ARG A 200 -39.77 11.02 -7.44
C ARG A 200 -39.46 9.65 -6.84
N PRO A 201 -39.97 8.57 -7.46
CA PRO A 201 -39.84 7.23 -6.92
C PRO A 201 -38.37 6.93 -6.70
N TYR A 202 -38.09 6.14 -5.67
CA TYR A 202 -36.76 5.76 -5.21
C TYR A 202 -35.95 6.88 -4.53
N ARG A 203 -36.07 8.15 -4.94
CA ARG A 203 -35.33 9.27 -4.33
C ARG A 203 -35.90 9.66 -2.96
N ASP A 204 -37.18 10.03 -2.94
CA ASP A 204 -37.86 10.57 -1.74
C ASP A 204 -38.67 9.51 -1.00
N PHE A 205 -39.05 8.45 -1.72
CA PHE A 205 -39.77 7.29 -1.21
C PHE A 205 -39.13 6.02 -1.75
N PHE A 206 -38.68 5.13 -0.86
CA PHE A 206 -38.04 3.86 -1.20
C PHE A 206 -38.36 2.80 -0.15
N GLY A 207 -38.51 1.55 -0.58
CA GLY A 207 -38.69 0.43 0.32
C GLY A 207 -40.12 0.30 0.87
N PRO A 208 -40.30 -0.45 1.97
CA PRO A 208 -39.23 -1.10 2.75
C PRO A 208 -38.49 -2.20 1.97
N MET A 209 -37.19 -2.35 2.23
CA MET A 209 -36.36 -3.40 1.66
C MET A 209 -35.45 -3.99 2.74
N GLN A 210 -35.42 -5.32 2.84
CA GLN A 210 -34.39 -6.01 3.63
C GLN A 210 -33.16 -6.28 2.75
N VAL A 211 -31.98 -5.95 3.26
CA VAL A 211 -30.71 -6.22 2.56
C VAL A 211 -30.45 -7.73 2.59
N PRO A 212 -30.24 -8.40 1.44
CA PRO A 212 -29.93 -9.82 1.40
C PRO A 212 -28.63 -10.17 2.13
N ASP A 213 -28.47 -11.43 2.48
CA ASP A 213 -27.22 -11.97 3.03
C ASP A 213 -26.04 -11.68 2.09
N ARG A 214 -24.85 -11.48 2.66
CA ARG A 214 -23.61 -11.18 1.91
C ARG A 214 -23.70 -9.95 0.99
N SER A 215 -24.57 -9.01 1.34
CA SER A 215 -24.78 -7.77 0.60
C SER A 215 -24.82 -6.56 1.53
N ILE A 216 -24.60 -5.38 0.95
CA ILE A 216 -24.72 -4.10 1.62
C ILE A 216 -25.61 -3.16 0.80
N PHE A 217 -26.12 -2.10 1.42
CA PHE A 217 -26.84 -1.03 0.74
C PHE A 217 -26.04 0.26 0.85
N VAL A 218 -25.84 0.94 -0.29
CA VAL A 218 -24.98 2.12 -0.35
C VAL A 218 -25.72 3.30 -0.98
N MET A 219 -25.50 4.50 -0.44
CA MET A 219 -26.13 5.74 -0.91
C MET A 219 -25.08 6.83 -1.12
N GLY A 220 -25.34 7.74 -2.04
CA GLY A 220 -24.51 8.93 -2.19
C GLY A 220 -24.83 9.95 -1.10
N ASP A 221 -23.82 10.70 -0.69
CA ASP A 221 -24.00 11.79 0.27
C ASP A 221 -24.81 12.94 -0.35
N ASN A 222 -24.71 13.16 -1.68
CA ASN A 222 -25.64 14.01 -2.41
C ASN A 222 -26.92 13.23 -2.74
N ARG A 223 -27.89 13.26 -1.82
CA ARG A 223 -29.08 12.41 -1.86
C ARG A 223 -29.98 12.64 -3.06
N ASP A 224 -29.96 13.86 -3.59
CA ASP A 224 -30.79 14.22 -4.74
C ASP A 224 -30.11 13.98 -6.10
N LYS A 225 -28.78 13.81 -6.12
CA LYS A 225 -27.98 13.64 -7.35
C LYS A 225 -27.02 12.44 -7.25
N SER A 226 -27.57 11.28 -6.89
CA SER A 226 -26.79 10.06 -6.77
C SER A 226 -27.48 8.87 -7.44
N HIS A 227 -26.77 8.21 -8.35
CA HIS A 227 -27.13 6.90 -8.89
C HIS A 227 -26.57 5.82 -7.96
N ASP A 228 -27.40 5.34 -7.04
CA ASP A 228 -27.01 4.45 -5.93
C ASP A 228 -28.04 3.33 -5.68
N SER A 229 -27.90 2.58 -4.59
CA SER A 229 -28.68 1.37 -4.33
C SER A 229 -30.20 1.57 -4.35
N ARG A 230 -30.69 2.83 -4.22
CA ARG A 230 -32.11 3.14 -4.43
C ARG A 230 -32.59 2.81 -5.84
N MET A 231 -31.71 2.88 -6.84
CA MET A 231 -32.03 2.70 -8.26
C MET A 231 -31.72 1.29 -8.76
N TRP A 232 -30.62 0.69 -8.31
CA TRP A 232 -30.12 -0.61 -8.81
C TRP A 232 -30.12 -1.73 -7.75
N GLY A 233 -30.59 -1.46 -6.53
CA GLY A 233 -30.72 -2.45 -5.46
C GLY A 233 -29.46 -2.64 -4.61
N HIS A 234 -29.32 -3.82 -4.00
CA HIS A 234 -28.23 -4.12 -3.07
C HIS A 234 -26.89 -4.35 -3.79
N LEU A 235 -25.80 -4.17 -3.06
CA LEU A 235 -24.43 -4.41 -3.52
C LEU A 235 -23.89 -5.71 -2.91
N PRO A 236 -23.68 -6.77 -3.71
CA PRO A 236 -23.01 -7.98 -3.24
C PRO A 236 -21.57 -7.69 -2.77
N LEU A 237 -21.17 -8.27 -1.64
CA LEU A 237 -19.85 -8.03 -1.04
C LEU A 237 -18.67 -8.40 -1.94
N PHE A 238 -18.82 -9.38 -2.85
CA PHE A 238 -17.76 -9.77 -3.78
C PHE A 238 -17.39 -8.67 -4.80
N ARG A 239 -18.24 -7.64 -4.96
CA ARG A 239 -17.98 -6.49 -5.84
C ARG A 239 -17.28 -5.34 -5.11
N LEU A 240 -17.11 -5.44 -3.80
CA LEU A 240 -16.44 -4.44 -2.99
C LEU A 240 -14.94 -4.42 -3.31
N LYS A 241 -14.39 -3.25 -3.63
CA LYS A 241 -12.97 -3.08 -3.91
C LYS A 241 -12.18 -2.63 -2.69
N GLY A 242 -12.76 -1.79 -1.83
CA GLY A 242 -12.09 -1.30 -0.64
C GLY A 242 -12.73 -0.07 -0.01
N LYS A 243 -12.09 0.44 1.04
CA LYS A 243 -12.51 1.59 1.82
C LYS A 243 -11.68 2.82 1.43
N ALA A 244 -12.35 3.91 1.05
CA ALA A 244 -11.67 5.15 0.71
C ALA A 244 -11.21 5.87 1.99
N PHE A 245 -9.93 6.21 2.11
CA PHE A 245 -9.38 6.75 3.37
C PHE A 245 -8.67 8.10 3.24
N LEU A 246 -8.21 8.49 2.05
CA LEU A 246 -7.44 9.72 1.85
C LEU A 246 -7.79 10.38 0.52
N VAL A 247 -8.01 11.68 0.53
CA VAL A 247 -7.89 12.55 -0.66
C VAL A 247 -6.45 13.03 -0.71
N TYR A 248 -5.71 12.70 -1.76
CA TYR A 248 -4.29 13.08 -1.88
C TYR A 248 -4.05 14.21 -2.89
N TRP A 249 -4.99 14.46 -3.80
CA TRP A 249 -4.95 15.57 -4.75
C TRP A 249 -6.38 16.05 -5.09
N PRO A 250 -6.61 17.36 -5.32
CA PRO A 250 -5.65 18.47 -5.23
C PRO A 250 -5.23 18.77 -3.79
N PHE A 251 -4.03 19.34 -3.60
CA PHE A 251 -3.48 19.58 -2.26
C PHE A 251 -4.36 20.45 -1.34
N ARG A 252 -5.19 21.35 -1.90
CA ARG A 252 -6.16 22.14 -1.12
C ARG A 252 -7.24 21.29 -0.45
N GLN A 253 -7.48 20.10 -0.97
CA GLN A 253 -8.45 19.12 -0.47
C GLN A 253 -7.77 17.93 0.21
N PHE A 254 -6.45 17.98 0.41
CA PHE A 254 -5.71 16.91 1.05
C PHE A 254 -6.26 16.66 2.46
N GLY A 255 -6.64 15.42 2.74
CA GLY A 255 -7.22 15.08 4.03
C GLY A 255 -7.78 13.67 4.09
N LEU A 256 -7.97 13.18 5.31
CA LEU A 256 -8.59 11.88 5.55
C LEU A 256 -10.08 11.94 5.22
N ILE A 257 -10.58 10.89 4.58
CA ILE A 257 -12.01 10.75 4.30
C ILE A 257 -12.73 10.35 5.59
N ARG A 258 -13.77 11.10 5.95
CA ARG A 258 -14.52 10.87 7.19
C ARG A 258 -15.54 9.74 7.03
N HIS A 259 -15.40 8.73 7.88
CA HIS A 259 -16.37 7.65 8.04
C HIS A 259 -17.30 7.94 9.21
N GLU A 260 -18.59 8.00 8.94
CA GLU A 260 -19.59 8.51 9.90
C GLU A 260 -20.32 7.36 10.58
N HIS A 261 -19.68 6.73 11.55
CA HIS A 261 -20.27 5.61 12.30
C HIS A 261 -21.27 6.08 13.37
N GLY A 262 -21.18 7.34 13.80
CA GLY A 262 -21.99 7.93 14.88
C GLY A 262 -23.49 7.71 14.73
N PRO A 263 -24.10 8.12 13.59
CA PRO A 263 -25.53 7.95 13.34
C PRO A 263 -26.02 6.50 13.43
N PHE A 264 -25.14 5.53 13.21
CA PHE A 264 -25.48 4.11 13.16
C PHE A 264 -25.24 3.37 14.48
N LYS A 265 -24.65 4.01 15.50
CA LYS A 265 -24.21 3.35 16.74
C LYS A 265 -25.33 2.61 17.47
N ASP A 266 -26.55 3.12 17.41
CA ASP A 266 -27.67 2.58 18.18
C ASP A 266 -28.58 1.63 17.39
N LEU A 267 -28.34 1.43 16.09
CA LEU A 267 -29.17 0.57 15.23
C LEU A 267 -29.12 -0.93 15.57
N GLY A 268 -28.15 -1.35 16.37
CA GLY A 268 -28.01 -2.74 16.84
C GLY A 268 -28.61 -3.00 18.23
N LYS A 269 -29.16 -1.98 18.88
CA LYS A 269 -29.81 -2.10 20.19
C LYS A 269 -31.30 -2.31 19.98
N THR A 270 -31.89 -3.30 20.65
CA THR A 270 -33.35 -3.48 20.70
C THR A 270 -34.00 -2.15 21.12
N PRO A 271 -35.09 -1.69 20.48
CA PRO A 271 -35.85 -0.58 21.02
C PRO A 271 -36.28 -0.89 22.46
N PRO A 272 -36.26 0.09 23.39
CA PRO A 272 -36.87 -0.08 24.71
C PRO A 272 -38.38 -0.33 24.62
#